data_AF-A0A1M8A1C2-F1
#
_entry.id   AF-A0A1M8A1C2-F1
#
_cell.length_a   1.000
_cell.length_b   1.000
_cell.length_c   1.000
_cell.angle_alpha   90.00
_cell.angle_beta   90.00
_cell.angle_gamma   90.00
#
_symmetry.space_group_name_H-M   'P 1'
#
loop_
_entity.id
_entity.type
_entity.pdbx_description
1 polymer ?
#
loop_
_entity_poly.entity_id
_entity_poly.type
_entity_poly.pdbx_seq_one_letter_code
_entity_poly.pdbx_strand_id
1 'polypeptide(L)'
;MLLRGGVASVARARALHTTRAAYANKASQHAHAHEAHERPDYGLRPALWERALLGAGSALGLLLSPSRGDLLTVLTQVSSRPRIDHLVAQMRSTHEGRCLLIARPSLNSQTVDTAALAELPPGTFGRAWIDWLRANRVGPDGRCEARYMPTYETRYVIQRYRETHDFYHVLLGMPTSTLGETVVKYFEAAHMHLPVAVLSALGGSLRIANDDARARLARDARALDTPSLVALAAWAVRLGHGVRTPLLSVHWEQRWAQPIDELRAELGLSEPPPVHLDMTQRPRPAQRTTAQVAGRTFYGWPSRVWERHGAKDARHATRAPDA
;
A
#
# COMPACT_ATOMS: atom_id res chain seq x y z
N MET A 1 -10.28 -53.10 22.32
CA MET A 1 -9.22 -52.09 22.12
C MET A 1 -9.61 -51.26 20.91
N LEU A 2 -9.50 -49.92 20.97
CA LEU A 2 -10.01 -48.89 20.04
C LEU A 2 -11.38 -48.31 20.43
N LEU A 3 -11.35 -47.09 21.00
CA LEU A 3 -12.33 -45.99 20.91
C LEU A 3 -12.08 -44.98 22.05
N ARG A 4 -10.90 -44.34 22.07
CA ARG A 4 -10.62 -43.20 22.99
C ARG A 4 -9.82 -42.04 22.35
N GLY A 5 -9.65 -42.03 21.03
CA GLY A 5 -8.80 -41.03 20.32
C GLY A 5 -9.49 -39.77 19.79
N GLY A 6 -10.83 -39.75 19.69
CA GLY A 6 -11.54 -38.67 18.95
C GLY A 6 -11.79 -37.39 19.74
N VAL A 7 -12.06 -37.48 21.05
CA VAL A 7 -12.55 -36.34 21.84
C VAL A 7 -11.45 -35.34 22.20
N ALA A 8 -10.23 -35.83 22.46
CA ALA A 8 -9.08 -34.99 22.80
C ALA A 8 -8.58 -34.15 21.62
N SER A 9 -8.69 -34.67 20.39
CA SER A 9 -8.29 -33.95 19.16
C SER A 9 -9.21 -32.76 18.88
N VAL A 10 -10.52 -32.96 18.98
CA VAL A 10 -11.53 -31.93 18.72
C VAL A 10 -11.50 -30.82 19.80
N ALA A 11 -11.30 -31.19 21.06
CA ALA A 11 -11.17 -30.22 22.15
C ALA A 11 -9.91 -29.34 22.01
N ARG A 12 -8.79 -29.92 21.57
CA ARG A 12 -7.53 -29.19 21.34
C ARG A 12 -7.62 -28.26 20.13
N ALA A 13 -8.28 -28.69 19.05
CA ALA A 13 -8.55 -27.84 17.89
C ALA A 13 -9.50 -26.67 18.23
N ARG A 14 -10.54 -26.92 19.04
CA ARG A 14 -11.44 -25.86 19.55
C ARG A 14 -10.72 -24.87 20.46
N ALA A 15 -9.88 -25.35 21.38
CA ALA A 15 -9.12 -24.50 22.30
C ALA A 15 -8.10 -23.60 21.57
N LEU A 16 -7.46 -24.12 20.51
CA LEU A 16 -6.56 -23.36 19.63
C LEU A 16 -7.34 -22.33 18.79
N HIS A 17 -8.56 -22.65 18.34
CA HIS A 17 -9.42 -21.69 17.65
C HIS A 17 -9.92 -20.57 18.57
N THR A 18 -10.32 -20.88 19.80
CA THR A 18 -10.82 -19.88 20.76
C THR A 18 -9.72 -18.93 21.24
N THR A 19 -8.48 -19.41 21.41
CA THR A 19 -7.34 -18.54 21.73
C THR A 19 -6.99 -17.64 20.55
N ARG A 20 -6.91 -18.18 19.32
CA ARG A 20 -6.65 -17.38 18.09
C ARG A 20 -7.67 -16.26 17.87
N ALA A 21 -8.97 -16.53 18.07
CA ALA A 21 -10.02 -15.52 17.94
C ALA A 21 -9.96 -14.43 19.03
N ALA A 22 -9.60 -14.79 20.27
CA ALA A 22 -9.46 -13.83 21.37
C ALA A 22 -8.27 -12.87 21.14
N TYR A 23 -7.14 -13.35 20.61
CA TYR A 23 -6.00 -12.50 20.26
C TYR A 23 -6.27 -11.61 19.03
N ALA A 24 -6.99 -12.11 18.03
CA ALA A 24 -7.37 -11.32 16.85
C ALA A 24 -8.29 -10.14 17.21
N ASN A 25 -9.27 -10.37 18.11
CA ASN A 25 -10.15 -9.30 18.59
C ASN A 25 -9.42 -8.25 19.43
N LYS A 26 -8.34 -8.61 20.14
CA LYS A 26 -7.50 -7.67 20.87
C LYS A 26 -6.68 -6.77 19.93
N ALA A 27 -6.34 -7.28 18.74
CA ALA A 27 -5.51 -6.57 17.76
C ALA A 27 -6.25 -5.43 17.03
N SER A 28 -7.58 -5.44 17.00
CA SER A 28 -8.39 -4.40 16.38
C SER A 28 -9.05 -3.52 17.45
N GLN A 29 -8.35 -2.45 17.85
CA GLN A 29 -8.88 -1.47 18.79
C GLN A 29 -10.05 -0.70 18.12
N HIS A 30 -11.20 -0.67 18.79
CA HIS A 30 -12.43 0.01 18.32
C HIS A 30 -12.34 1.54 18.49
N ALA A 31 -11.21 2.16 18.13
CA ALA A 31 -11.14 3.61 18.00
C ALA A 31 -11.80 3.99 16.67
N HIS A 32 -13.06 4.41 16.73
CA HIS A 32 -13.86 4.79 15.58
C HIS A 32 -13.17 5.89 14.75
N ALA A 33 -12.64 5.55 13.58
CA ALA A 33 -12.17 6.49 12.57
C ALA A 33 -13.32 7.34 11.94
N HIS A 34 -14.51 7.31 12.53
CA HIS A 34 -15.74 7.92 12.01
C HIS A 34 -15.70 9.46 12.01
N GLU A 35 -15.03 10.09 12.98
CA GLU A 35 -15.16 11.54 13.20
C GLU A 35 -14.64 12.40 12.04
N ALA A 36 -13.60 11.94 11.34
CA ALA A 36 -13.07 12.67 10.18
C ALA A 36 -14.03 12.60 8.97
N HIS A 37 -14.85 11.55 8.89
CA HIS A 37 -15.73 11.34 7.76
C HIS A 37 -17.00 12.16 7.83
N GLU A 38 -17.45 12.66 8.98
CA GLU A 38 -18.80 13.26 9.09
C GLU A 38 -18.80 14.80 9.05
N ARG A 39 -17.66 15.43 8.72
CA ARG A 39 -17.57 16.90 8.65
C ARG A 39 -18.37 17.47 7.46
N PRO A 40 -19.22 18.50 7.65
CA PRO A 40 -20.11 19.04 6.60
C PRO A 40 -19.40 19.71 5.42
N ASP A 41 -18.18 20.21 5.64
CA ASP A 41 -17.31 20.89 4.67
C ASP A 41 -16.38 19.92 3.91
N TYR A 42 -16.61 18.62 4.02
CA TYR A 42 -15.61 17.61 3.69
C TYR A 42 -15.86 16.91 2.37
N GLY A 43 -14.91 17.05 1.44
CA GLY A 43 -14.97 16.42 0.11
C GLY A 43 -15.00 17.47 -0.99
N LEU A 44 -13.82 17.81 -1.51
CA LEU A 44 -13.72 18.69 -2.67
C LEU A 44 -14.36 17.99 -3.87
N ARG A 45 -15.21 18.72 -4.59
CA ARG A 45 -15.81 18.28 -5.85
C ARG A 45 -15.24 19.10 -7.00
N PRO A 46 -13.93 18.94 -7.30
CA PRO A 46 -13.30 19.73 -8.34
C PRO A 46 -13.94 19.46 -9.70
N ALA A 47 -14.01 20.50 -10.53
CA ALA A 47 -14.46 20.41 -11.90
C ALA A 47 -13.55 19.46 -12.71
N LEU A 48 -14.04 19.00 -13.87
CA LEU A 48 -13.29 18.06 -14.70
C LEU A 48 -11.88 18.57 -15.07
N TRP A 49 -11.76 19.86 -15.38
CA TRP A 49 -10.49 20.47 -15.75
C TRP A 49 -9.52 20.58 -14.55
N GLU A 50 -10.01 20.95 -13.35
CA GLU A 50 -9.19 20.99 -12.13
C GLU A 50 -8.65 19.61 -11.81
N ARG A 51 -9.47 18.57 -11.99
CA ARG A 51 -9.06 17.18 -11.83
C ARG A 51 -8.03 16.76 -12.87
N ALA A 52 -8.24 17.14 -14.13
CA ALA A 52 -7.29 16.85 -15.20
C ALA A 52 -5.93 17.51 -14.91
N LEU A 53 -5.94 18.78 -14.47
CA LEU A 53 -4.75 19.52 -14.08
C LEU A 53 -4.05 18.88 -12.87
N LEU A 54 -4.79 18.58 -11.80
CA LEU A 54 -4.26 17.90 -10.61
C LEU A 54 -3.70 16.52 -10.95
N GLY A 55 -4.40 15.77 -11.80
CA GLY A 55 -3.98 14.44 -12.25
C GLY A 55 -2.70 14.49 -13.08
N ALA A 56 -2.67 15.34 -14.11
CA ALA A 56 -1.51 15.52 -14.97
C ALA A 56 -0.30 16.05 -14.18
N GLY A 57 -0.50 17.09 -13.36
CA GLY A 57 0.54 17.66 -12.51
C GLY A 57 1.10 16.66 -11.49
N SER A 58 0.23 15.86 -10.88
CA SER A 58 0.68 14.80 -9.95
C SER A 58 1.43 13.68 -10.66
N ALA A 59 0.96 13.24 -11.83
CA ALA A 59 1.64 12.23 -12.63
C ALA A 59 3.03 12.70 -13.09
N LEU A 60 3.13 13.93 -13.62
CA LEU A 60 4.41 14.54 -14.00
C LEU A 60 5.34 14.68 -12.78
N GLY A 61 4.82 15.15 -11.65
CA GLY A 61 5.60 15.28 -10.42
C GLY A 61 6.11 13.93 -9.89
N LEU A 62 5.34 12.84 -10.05
CA LEU A 62 5.80 11.48 -9.71
C LEU A 62 6.88 10.96 -10.64
N LEU A 63 6.84 11.29 -11.94
CA LEU A 63 7.92 10.96 -12.87
C LEU A 63 9.23 11.65 -12.47
N LEU A 64 9.15 12.90 -12.01
CA LEU A 64 10.31 13.68 -11.56
C LEU A 64 10.78 13.31 -10.14
N SER A 65 9.86 12.92 -9.26
CA SER A 65 10.14 12.62 -7.86
C SER A 65 9.25 11.48 -7.36
N PRO A 66 9.64 10.22 -7.62
CA PRO A 66 8.83 9.04 -7.29
C PRO A 66 8.58 8.84 -5.80
N SER A 67 9.37 9.47 -4.92
CA SER A 67 9.19 9.40 -3.46
C SER A 67 8.07 10.31 -2.93
N ARG A 68 7.35 11.04 -3.79
CA ARG A 68 6.25 11.94 -3.43
C ARG A 68 4.93 11.19 -3.27
N GLY A 69 4.77 10.52 -2.13
CA GLY A 69 3.53 9.79 -1.79
C GLY A 69 2.27 10.67 -1.69
N ASP A 70 2.45 11.97 -1.44
CA ASP A 70 1.39 12.98 -1.50
C ASP A 70 0.82 13.13 -2.92
N LEU A 71 1.68 13.20 -3.94
CA LEU A 71 1.26 13.28 -5.34
C LEU A 71 0.58 11.99 -5.80
N LEU A 72 1.08 10.83 -5.37
CA LEU A 72 0.41 9.55 -5.64
C LEU A 72 -0.99 9.51 -5.02
N THR A 73 -1.14 10.10 -3.84
CA THR A 73 -2.44 10.19 -3.17
C THR A 73 -3.41 11.10 -3.93
N VAL A 74 -2.96 12.27 -4.41
CA VAL A 74 -3.78 13.16 -5.24
C VAL A 74 -4.17 12.46 -6.55
N LEU A 75 -3.19 11.87 -7.25
CA LEU A 75 -3.39 11.15 -8.50
C LEU A 75 -4.40 10.01 -8.33
N THR A 76 -4.26 9.21 -7.28
CA THR A 76 -5.21 8.14 -6.93
C THR A 76 -6.62 8.69 -6.85
N GLN A 77 -6.83 9.77 -6.12
CA GLN A 77 -8.17 10.28 -5.91
C GLN A 77 -8.79 10.86 -7.19
N VAL A 78 -8.08 11.76 -7.87
CA VAL A 78 -8.67 12.46 -9.03
C VAL A 78 -8.89 11.53 -10.23
N SER A 79 -8.08 10.48 -10.37
CA SER A 79 -8.18 9.49 -11.43
C SER A 79 -9.16 8.35 -11.13
N SER A 80 -9.53 8.08 -9.87
CA SER A 80 -10.38 6.94 -9.52
C SER A 80 -11.86 7.13 -9.84
N ARG A 81 -12.33 8.37 -10.05
CA ARG A 81 -13.75 8.70 -10.28
C ARG A 81 -14.48 7.84 -11.32
N PRO A 82 -13.90 7.49 -12.49
CA PRO A 82 -14.57 6.65 -13.47
C PRO A 82 -14.87 5.22 -13.00
N ARG A 83 -14.17 4.75 -11.96
CA ARG A 83 -14.24 3.36 -11.49
C ARG A 83 -14.72 3.21 -10.06
N ILE A 84 -14.66 4.26 -9.25
CA ILE A 84 -14.90 4.18 -7.81
C ILE A 84 -16.33 3.69 -7.48
N ASP A 85 -17.33 4.11 -8.25
CA ASP A 85 -18.72 3.69 -8.02
C ASP A 85 -18.93 2.20 -8.27
N HIS A 86 -18.14 1.61 -9.19
CA HIS A 86 -18.16 0.16 -9.38
C HIS A 86 -17.54 -0.58 -8.19
N LEU A 87 -16.45 -0.07 -7.60
CA LEU A 87 -15.87 -0.66 -6.40
C LEU A 87 -16.86 -0.59 -5.22
N VAL A 88 -17.57 0.52 -5.07
CA VAL A 88 -18.67 0.65 -4.10
C VAL A 88 -19.76 -0.40 -4.37
N ALA A 89 -20.18 -0.57 -5.63
CA ALA A 89 -21.18 -1.58 -6.01
C ALA A 89 -20.70 -3.01 -5.73
N GLN A 90 -19.43 -3.33 -5.97
CA GLN A 90 -18.83 -4.63 -5.62
C GLN A 90 -18.81 -4.86 -4.11
N MET A 91 -18.52 -3.84 -3.30
CA MET A 91 -18.62 -3.98 -1.85
C MET A 91 -20.07 -4.21 -1.40
N ARG A 92 -21.03 -3.49 -2.01
CA ARG A 92 -22.46 -3.66 -1.69
C ARG A 92 -23.00 -5.04 -2.06
N SER A 93 -22.42 -5.73 -3.04
CA SER A 93 -22.90 -7.07 -3.44
C SER A 93 -22.58 -8.15 -2.40
N THR A 94 -21.57 -7.93 -1.54
CA THR A 94 -21.18 -8.89 -0.50
C THR A 94 -21.75 -8.49 0.86
N HIS A 95 -22.00 -9.46 1.73
CA HIS A 95 -22.45 -9.18 3.11
C HIS A 95 -21.38 -8.42 3.90
N GLU A 96 -20.14 -8.92 3.86
CA GLU A 96 -18.98 -8.34 4.53
C GLU A 96 -18.68 -6.91 4.04
N GLY A 97 -18.73 -6.69 2.72
CA GLY A 97 -18.55 -5.36 2.14
C GLY A 97 -19.62 -4.35 2.56
N ARG A 98 -20.89 -4.76 2.71
CA ARG A 98 -21.94 -3.90 3.28
C ARG A 98 -21.65 -3.54 4.74
N CYS A 99 -21.23 -4.50 5.56
CA CYS A 99 -20.83 -4.24 6.94
C CYS A 99 -19.67 -3.24 7.00
N LEU A 100 -18.69 -3.38 6.12
CA LEU A 100 -17.55 -2.46 6.01
C LEU A 100 -17.96 -1.04 5.57
N LEU A 101 -18.90 -0.90 4.64
CA LEU A 101 -19.40 0.42 4.20
C LEU A 101 -20.15 1.17 5.32
N ILE A 102 -20.73 0.43 6.28
CA ILE A 102 -21.37 0.98 7.47
C ILE A 102 -20.33 1.32 8.54
N ALA A 103 -19.55 0.32 8.97
CA ALA A 103 -18.62 0.41 10.09
C ALA A 103 -17.33 1.19 9.78
N ARG A 104 -16.98 1.31 8.51
CA ARG A 104 -15.83 2.05 7.97
C ARG A 104 -14.55 1.98 8.84
N PRO A 105 -14.09 0.77 9.23
CA PRO A 105 -12.86 0.64 10.00
C PRO A 105 -11.66 1.18 9.22
N SER A 106 -10.77 1.88 9.91
CA SER A 106 -9.47 2.27 9.35
C SER A 106 -8.40 1.29 9.81
N LEU A 107 -7.41 1.03 8.96
CA LEU A 107 -6.25 0.19 9.24
C LEU A 107 -5.01 1.07 9.39
N ASN A 108 -4.76 1.54 10.62
CA ASN A 108 -3.63 2.41 10.97
C ASN A 108 -3.09 2.04 12.37
N SER A 109 -1.99 2.64 12.83
CA SER A 109 -1.40 2.26 14.14
C SER A 109 -2.28 2.60 15.34
N GLN A 110 -3.29 3.47 15.19
CA GLN A 110 -4.24 3.79 16.27
C GLN A 110 -5.34 2.73 16.40
N THR A 111 -5.68 2.04 15.31
CA THR A 111 -6.74 1.04 15.26
C THR A 111 -6.21 -0.39 15.28
N VAL A 112 -4.93 -0.58 14.93
CA VAL A 112 -4.29 -1.90 14.86
C VAL A 112 -3.15 -2.00 15.86
N ASP A 113 -3.28 -2.90 16.83
CA ASP A 113 -2.24 -3.21 17.82
C ASP A 113 -1.15 -4.07 17.18
N THR A 114 -0.13 -3.40 16.65
CA THR A 114 1.03 -4.04 16.01
C THR A 114 1.86 -4.90 16.96
N ALA A 115 1.81 -4.65 18.28
CA ALA A 115 2.49 -5.47 19.26
C ALA A 115 1.76 -6.81 19.43
N ALA A 116 0.43 -6.78 19.56
CA ALA A 116 -0.38 -8.00 19.60
C ALA A 116 -0.23 -8.84 18.33
N LEU A 117 -0.15 -8.21 17.16
CA LEU A 117 0.09 -8.93 15.89
C LEU A 117 1.46 -9.61 15.83
N ALA A 118 2.49 -9.03 16.47
CA ALA A 118 3.82 -9.62 16.53
C ALA A 118 3.86 -10.91 17.39
N GLU A 119 2.96 -11.03 18.37
CA GLU A 119 2.83 -12.20 19.24
C GLU A 119 2.11 -13.37 18.55
N LEU A 120 1.45 -13.13 17.41
CA LEU A 120 0.77 -14.19 16.68
C LEU A 120 1.76 -15.27 16.19
N PRO A 121 1.31 -16.54 16.12
CA PRO A 121 2.16 -17.62 15.63
C PRO A 121 2.70 -17.36 14.21
N PRO A 122 3.94 -17.80 13.90
CA PRO A 122 4.45 -17.82 12.54
C PRO A 122 3.47 -18.53 11.59
N GLY A 123 3.36 -18.01 10.36
CA GLY A 123 2.43 -18.53 9.34
C GLY A 123 1.00 -17.98 9.41
N THR A 124 0.68 -17.14 10.40
CA THR A 124 -0.57 -16.36 10.39
C THR A 124 -0.41 -15.08 9.56
N PHE A 125 -1.51 -14.57 9.00
CA PHE A 125 -1.51 -13.38 8.15
C PHE A 125 -1.00 -12.13 8.90
N GLY A 126 -1.50 -11.88 10.12
CA GLY A 126 -1.09 -10.74 10.93
C GLY A 126 0.39 -10.78 11.29
N ARG A 127 0.91 -11.96 11.64
CA ARG A 127 2.34 -12.15 11.89
C ARG A 127 3.18 -11.86 10.65
N ALA A 128 2.78 -12.42 9.50
CA ALA A 128 3.47 -12.23 8.23
C ALA A 128 3.51 -10.76 7.81
N TRP A 129 2.42 -10.02 8.03
CA TRP A 129 2.37 -8.59 7.72
C TRP A 129 3.27 -7.75 8.62
N ILE A 130 3.29 -7.98 9.94
CA ILE A 130 4.22 -7.26 10.83
C ILE A 130 5.68 -7.55 10.50
N ASP A 131 6.01 -8.80 10.22
CA ASP A 131 7.37 -9.18 9.83
C ASP A 131 7.77 -8.49 8.52
N TRP A 132 6.84 -8.37 7.56
CA TRP A 132 7.05 -7.62 6.32
C TRP A 132 7.23 -6.12 6.53
N LEU A 133 6.41 -5.47 7.37
CA LEU A 133 6.55 -4.06 7.73
C LEU A 133 7.94 -3.78 8.31
N ARG A 134 8.38 -4.61 9.26
CA ARG A 134 9.70 -4.52 9.91
C ARG A 134 10.83 -4.71 8.90
N ALA A 135 10.74 -5.73 8.05
CA ALA A 135 11.72 -6.02 7.01
C ALA A 135 11.87 -4.85 6.02
N ASN A 136 10.78 -4.15 5.69
CA ASN A 136 10.76 -3.06 4.72
C ASN A 136 10.95 -1.67 5.35
N ARG A 137 10.97 -1.56 6.69
CA ARG A 137 11.02 -0.29 7.44
C ARG A 137 9.92 0.68 7.03
N VAL A 138 8.72 0.14 6.83
CA VAL A 138 7.50 0.90 6.54
C VAL A 138 6.53 0.75 7.72
N GLY A 139 5.76 1.80 7.98
CA GLY A 139 4.69 1.79 8.98
C GLY A 139 3.32 1.78 8.29
N PRO A 140 2.25 1.38 9.00
CA PRO A 140 0.88 1.46 8.47
C PRO A 140 0.41 2.93 8.34
N ASP A 141 1.07 3.85 9.04
CA ASP A 141 0.79 5.28 9.00
C ASP A 141 1.65 5.97 7.95
N GLY A 142 1.01 6.39 6.87
CA GLY A 142 1.66 7.17 5.82
C GLY A 142 0.70 7.71 4.77
N ARG A 143 -0.61 7.59 5.03
CA ARG A 143 -1.65 7.76 4.02
C ARG A 143 -2.36 9.08 4.25
N CYS A 144 -2.07 10.08 3.40
CA CYS A 144 -2.80 11.36 3.43
C CYS A 144 -4.31 11.15 3.21
N GLU A 145 -5.14 12.01 3.78
CA GLU A 145 -6.61 11.90 3.66
C GLU A 145 -7.13 11.96 2.22
N ALA A 146 -8.23 11.24 1.96
CA ALA A 146 -8.88 11.14 0.65
C ALA A 146 -9.82 12.35 0.32
N ARG A 147 -9.29 13.58 0.37
CA ARG A 147 -10.02 14.87 0.28
C ARG A 147 -10.83 15.14 -1.00
N TYR A 148 -10.50 14.55 -2.14
CA TYR A 148 -11.15 14.79 -3.44
C TYR A 148 -12.30 13.80 -3.76
N MET A 149 -12.76 13.06 -2.76
CA MET A 149 -13.87 12.11 -2.88
C MET A 149 -15.22 12.78 -2.56
N PRO A 150 -16.23 12.63 -3.45
CA PRO A 150 -17.48 13.38 -3.36
C PRO A 150 -18.47 12.87 -2.30
N THR A 151 -18.33 11.62 -1.84
CA THR A 151 -19.22 10.98 -0.86
C THR A 151 -18.42 10.24 0.20
N TYR A 152 -19.04 9.96 1.36
CA TYR A 152 -18.41 9.19 2.44
C TYR A 152 -18.05 7.75 2.02
N GLU A 153 -18.89 7.11 1.20
CA GLU A 153 -18.60 5.76 0.69
C GLU A 153 -17.40 5.76 -0.26
N THR A 154 -17.38 6.63 -1.27
CA THR A 154 -16.25 6.70 -2.23
C THR A 154 -14.93 7.03 -1.52
N ARG A 155 -14.99 7.87 -0.48
CA ARG A 155 -13.86 8.17 0.39
C ARG A 155 -13.37 6.94 1.13
N TYR A 156 -14.26 6.23 1.80
CA TYR A 156 -13.92 5.03 2.53
C TYR A 156 -13.33 3.96 1.61
N VAL A 157 -13.89 3.78 0.41
CA VAL A 157 -13.34 2.82 -0.58
C VAL A 157 -11.93 3.20 -1.01
N ILE A 158 -11.63 4.48 -1.29
CA ILE A 158 -10.27 4.92 -1.62
C ILE A 158 -9.31 4.79 -0.44
N GLN A 159 -9.78 5.11 0.76
CA GLN A 159 -8.99 4.93 1.97
C GLN A 159 -8.64 3.45 2.17
N ARG A 160 -9.64 2.57 2.16
CA ARG A 160 -9.45 1.13 2.31
C ARG A 160 -8.55 0.55 1.22
N TYR A 161 -8.71 0.97 -0.04
CA TYR A 161 -7.81 0.60 -1.13
C TYR A 161 -6.36 0.92 -0.79
N ARG A 162 -6.09 2.11 -0.29
CA ARG A 162 -4.73 2.54 0.06
C ARG A 162 -4.21 1.82 1.29
N GLU A 163 -5.04 1.68 2.32
CA GLU A 163 -4.71 1.05 3.60
C GLU A 163 -4.40 -0.45 3.47
N THR A 164 -5.10 -1.14 2.55
CA THR A 164 -4.92 -2.58 2.30
C THR A 164 -3.82 -2.91 1.29
N HIS A 165 -3.21 -1.90 0.66
CA HIS A 165 -2.18 -2.09 -0.38
C HIS A 165 -1.02 -2.99 0.08
N ASP A 166 -0.53 -2.78 1.30
CA ASP A 166 0.59 -3.56 1.86
C ASP A 166 0.22 -5.03 2.07
N PHE A 167 -1.06 -5.35 2.23
CA PHE A 167 -1.50 -6.74 2.34
C PHE A 167 -1.30 -7.48 1.02
N TYR A 168 -1.41 -6.80 -0.12
CA TYR A 168 -1.17 -7.41 -1.42
C TYR A 168 0.31 -7.75 -1.61
N HIS A 169 1.24 -6.96 -1.07
CA HIS A 169 2.65 -7.34 -1.01
C HIS A 169 2.86 -8.64 -0.22
N VAL A 170 2.23 -8.76 0.94
CA VAL A 170 2.35 -9.95 1.81
C VAL A 170 1.71 -11.18 1.15
N LEU A 171 0.52 -11.05 0.59
CA LEU A 171 -0.20 -12.15 -0.06
C LEU A 171 0.53 -12.64 -1.31
N LEU A 172 1.06 -11.72 -2.13
CA LEU A 172 1.77 -12.06 -3.37
C LEU A 172 3.24 -12.41 -3.16
N GLY A 173 3.81 -12.15 -1.98
CA GLY A 173 5.23 -12.36 -1.75
C GLY A 173 6.11 -11.34 -2.48
N MET A 174 5.67 -10.08 -2.54
CA MET A 174 6.38 -9.01 -3.24
C MET A 174 7.04 -8.02 -2.26
N PRO A 175 8.32 -7.67 -2.44
CA PRO A 175 9.00 -6.64 -1.65
C PRO A 175 8.54 -5.23 -2.03
N THR A 176 9.07 -4.21 -1.34
CA THR A 176 8.89 -2.79 -1.71
C THR A 176 9.85 -2.31 -2.80
N SER A 177 10.62 -3.21 -3.44
CA SER A 177 11.49 -2.84 -4.56
C SER A 177 10.69 -2.28 -5.74
N THR A 178 11.34 -1.52 -6.65
CA THR A 178 10.65 -1.01 -7.86
C THR A 178 9.96 -2.14 -8.64
N LEU A 179 10.59 -3.31 -8.72
CA LEU A 179 10.03 -4.50 -9.34
C LEU A 179 8.80 -4.99 -8.57
N GLY A 180 8.92 -5.21 -7.26
CA GLY A 180 7.82 -5.69 -6.41
C GLY A 180 6.60 -4.77 -6.43
N GLU A 181 6.81 -3.46 -6.29
CA GLU A 181 5.77 -2.43 -6.41
C GLU A 181 5.07 -2.50 -7.78
N THR A 182 5.85 -2.59 -8.87
CA THR A 182 5.29 -2.66 -10.22
C THR A 182 4.41 -3.91 -10.39
N VAL A 183 4.84 -5.06 -9.85
CA VAL A 183 4.08 -6.31 -9.89
C VAL A 183 2.76 -6.19 -9.11
N VAL A 184 2.77 -5.61 -7.91
CA VAL A 184 1.54 -5.35 -7.15
C VAL A 184 0.60 -4.41 -7.92
N LYS A 185 1.12 -3.41 -8.64
CA LYS A 185 0.28 -2.54 -9.48
C LYS A 185 -0.36 -3.25 -10.66
N TYR A 186 0.32 -4.23 -11.28
CA TYR A 186 -0.31 -5.10 -12.29
C TYR A 186 -1.46 -5.91 -11.69
N PHE A 187 -1.27 -6.47 -10.49
CA PHE A 187 -2.32 -7.19 -9.76
C PHE A 187 -3.52 -6.28 -9.44
N GLU A 188 -3.27 -5.10 -8.88
CA GLU A 188 -4.32 -4.12 -8.55
C GLU A 188 -5.06 -3.63 -9.80
N ALA A 189 -4.33 -3.44 -10.92
CA ALA A 189 -4.94 -3.06 -12.19
C ALA A 189 -5.88 -4.15 -12.71
N ALA A 190 -5.48 -5.43 -12.63
CA ALA A 190 -6.29 -6.56 -13.09
C ALA A 190 -7.50 -6.83 -12.18
N HIS A 191 -7.37 -6.63 -10.87
CA HIS A 191 -8.44 -6.90 -9.91
C HIS A 191 -9.40 -5.71 -9.75
N MET A 192 -8.86 -4.51 -9.49
CA MET A 192 -9.66 -3.33 -9.12
C MET A 192 -9.90 -2.36 -10.27
N HIS A 193 -9.11 -2.46 -11.34
CA HIS A 193 -9.24 -1.65 -12.56
C HIS A 193 -9.19 -0.14 -12.29
N LEU A 194 -8.49 0.28 -11.23
CA LEU A 194 -8.30 1.70 -10.93
C LEU A 194 -7.30 2.30 -11.94
N PRO A 195 -7.60 3.46 -12.55
CA PRO A 195 -6.68 4.09 -13.51
C PRO A 195 -5.28 4.34 -12.93
N VAL A 196 -5.18 4.71 -11.64
CA VAL A 196 -3.88 4.90 -11.00
C VAL A 196 -3.04 3.61 -10.96
N ALA A 197 -3.65 2.44 -10.77
CA ALA A 197 -2.91 1.18 -10.75
C ALA A 197 -2.30 0.88 -12.12
N VAL A 198 -3.07 1.11 -13.20
CA VAL A 198 -2.57 0.98 -14.59
C VAL A 198 -1.43 1.95 -14.84
N LEU A 199 -1.60 3.24 -14.49
CA LEU A 199 -0.57 4.26 -14.68
C LEU A 199 0.70 3.94 -13.90
N SER A 200 0.58 3.45 -12.65
CA SER A 200 1.72 3.05 -11.84
C SER A 200 2.42 1.80 -12.37
N ALA A 201 1.68 0.80 -12.89
CA ALA A 201 2.27 -0.38 -13.52
C ALA A 201 3.08 -0.01 -14.77
N LEU A 202 2.53 0.86 -15.62
CA LEU A 202 3.23 1.37 -16.82
C LEU A 202 4.45 2.21 -16.44
N GLY A 203 4.30 3.15 -15.50
CA GLY A 203 5.40 4.00 -15.04
C GLY A 203 6.53 3.20 -14.39
N GLY A 204 6.19 2.20 -13.57
CA GLY A 204 7.16 1.27 -12.97
C GLY A 204 7.89 0.44 -14.02
N SER A 205 7.17 -0.08 -15.02
CA SER A 205 7.73 -0.86 -16.13
C SER A 205 8.72 -0.02 -16.96
N LEU A 206 8.35 1.21 -17.30
CA LEU A 206 9.23 2.14 -18.03
C LEU A 206 10.48 2.46 -17.23
N ARG A 207 10.35 2.66 -15.92
CA ARG A 207 11.49 2.91 -15.03
C ARG A 207 12.45 1.72 -15.01
N ILE A 208 11.93 0.51 -14.87
CA ILE A 208 12.73 -0.73 -14.89
C ILE A 208 13.47 -0.87 -16.21
N ALA A 209 12.79 -0.68 -17.34
CA ALA A 209 13.41 -0.75 -18.67
C ALA A 209 14.54 0.28 -18.83
N ASN A 210 14.35 1.51 -18.34
CA ASN A 210 15.37 2.56 -18.37
C ASN A 210 16.56 2.26 -17.43
N ASP A 211 16.29 1.74 -16.23
CA ASP A 211 17.33 1.36 -15.26
C ASP A 211 18.17 0.17 -15.76
N ASP A 212 17.56 -0.76 -16.50
CA ASP A 212 18.23 -1.87 -17.18
C ASP A 212 19.03 -1.41 -18.41
N ALA A 213 18.47 -0.51 -19.22
CA ALA A 213 19.18 0.08 -20.35
C ALA A 213 20.45 0.81 -19.90
N ARG A 214 20.36 1.59 -18.81
CA ARG A 214 21.52 2.23 -18.17
C ARG A 214 22.53 1.22 -17.64
N ALA A 215 22.08 0.13 -17.04
CA ALA A 215 22.96 -0.95 -16.58
C ALA A 215 23.79 -1.53 -17.73
N ARG A 216 23.12 -1.82 -18.86
CA ARG A 216 23.77 -2.34 -20.08
C ARG A 216 24.80 -1.37 -20.64
N LEU A 217 24.45 -0.08 -20.73
CA LEU A 217 25.37 0.96 -21.19
C LEU A 217 26.59 1.09 -20.27
N ALA A 218 26.39 0.99 -18.96
CA ALA A 218 27.45 1.03 -17.97
C ALA A 218 28.27 -0.27 -17.85
N ARG A 219 27.90 -1.33 -18.60
CA ARG A 219 28.45 -2.69 -18.48
C ARG A 219 28.44 -3.21 -17.03
N ASP A 220 27.38 -2.87 -16.31
CA ASP A 220 27.15 -3.34 -14.95
C ASP A 220 26.88 -4.86 -14.98
N ALA A 221 27.53 -5.61 -14.10
CA ALA A 221 27.39 -7.06 -13.99
C ALA A 221 26.10 -7.50 -13.26
N ARG A 222 25.29 -6.55 -12.77
CA ARG A 222 24.04 -6.86 -12.07
C ARG A 222 23.01 -7.53 -12.98
N ALA A 223 22.17 -8.37 -12.36
CA ALA A 223 20.98 -8.91 -13.01
C ALA A 223 20.03 -7.78 -13.45
N LEU A 224 19.39 -7.99 -14.60
CA LEU A 224 18.37 -7.11 -15.15
C LEU A 224 17.00 -7.50 -14.61
N ASP A 225 16.17 -6.51 -14.29
CA ASP A 225 14.87 -6.74 -13.68
C ASP A 225 13.77 -7.00 -14.73
N THR A 226 13.96 -6.57 -15.98
CA THR A 226 12.97 -6.69 -17.07
C THR A 226 12.49 -8.13 -17.32
N PRO A 227 13.36 -9.17 -17.40
CA PRO A 227 12.90 -10.54 -17.59
C PRO A 227 11.99 -11.03 -16.45
N SER A 228 12.39 -10.74 -15.20
CA SER A 228 11.59 -11.06 -14.01
C SER A 228 10.26 -10.31 -14.01
N LEU A 229 10.26 -9.05 -14.42
CA LEU A 229 9.04 -8.24 -14.56
C LEU A 229 8.06 -8.87 -15.54
N VAL A 230 8.50 -9.31 -16.72
CA VAL A 230 7.62 -9.92 -17.72
C VAL A 230 6.93 -11.16 -17.16
N ALA A 231 7.69 -12.05 -16.52
CA ALA A 231 7.14 -13.27 -15.92
C ALA A 231 6.17 -12.96 -14.76
N LEU A 232 6.57 -12.07 -13.85
CA LEU A 232 5.78 -11.70 -12.68
C LEU A 232 4.53 -10.89 -13.04
N ALA A 233 4.59 -9.99 -14.03
CA ALA A 233 3.44 -9.20 -14.46
C ALA A 233 2.35 -10.08 -15.06
N ALA A 234 2.70 -11.03 -15.93
CA ALA A 234 1.75 -11.98 -16.50
C ALA A 234 1.09 -12.85 -15.41
N TRP A 235 1.87 -13.32 -14.44
CA TRP A 235 1.37 -14.04 -13.27
C TRP A 235 0.44 -13.18 -12.41
N ALA A 236 0.83 -11.95 -12.09
CA ALA A 236 0.05 -11.03 -11.26
C ALA A 236 -1.28 -10.64 -11.91
N VAL A 237 -1.31 -10.44 -13.23
CA VAL A 237 -2.56 -10.17 -13.97
C VAL A 237 -3.49 -11.38 -13.94
N ARG A 238 -2.96 -12.59 -14.18
CA ARG A 238 -3.76 -13.83 -14.09
C ARG A 238 -4.34 -14.02 -12.69
N LEU A 239 -3.53 -13.83 -11.66
CA LEU A 239 -4.00 -13.90 -10.27
C LEU A 239 -5.05 -12.83 -9.97
N GLY A 240 -4.85 -11.59 -10.41
CA GLY A 240 -5.80 -10.49 -10.20
C GLY A 240 -7.17 -10.78 -10.81
N HIS A 241 -7.21 -11.40 -12.00
CA HIS A 241 -8.46 -11.87 -12.61
C HIS A 241 -9.06 -13.11 -11.92
N GLY A 242 -8.23 -13.94 -11.29
CA GLY A 242 -8.63 -15.17 -10.59
C GLY A 242 -9.10 -14.97 -9.15
N VAL A 243 -9.06 -13.74 -8.62
CA VAL A 243 -9.50 -13.44 -7.26
C VAL A 243 -11.00 -13.74 -7.11
N ARG A 244 -11.34 -14.57 -6.12
CA ARG A 244 -12.71 -15.06 -5.90
C ARG A 244 -13.61 -14.07 -5.17
N THR A 245 -13.02 -13.23 -4.32
CA THR A 245 -13.75 -12.29 -3.47
C THR A 245 -13.20 -10.89 -3.69
N PRO A 246 -14.03 -9.85 -3.91
CA PRO A 246 -13.54 -8.49 -4.03
C PRO A 246 -12.73 -8.10 -2.78
N LEU A 247 -11.40 -7.97 -2.91
CA LEU A 247 -10.47 -7.75 -1.78
C LEU A 247 -10.82 -6.55 -0.88
N LEU A 248 -11.45 -5.50 -1.43
CA LEU A 248 -11.92 -4.37 -0.62
C LEU A 248 -13.10 -4.74 0.30
N SER A 249 -13.79 -5.84 0.02
CA SER A 249 -14.88 -6.38 0.84
C SER A 249 -14.39 -7.34 1.92
N VAL A 250 -13.13 -7.75 1.91
CA VAL A 250 -12.57 -8.64 2.94
C VAL A 250 -12.35 -7.85 4.22
N HIS A 251 -12.83 -8.32 5.36
CA HIS A 251 -12.68 -7.74 6.69
C HIS A 251 -11.37 -8.23 7.31
N TRP A 252 -10.25 -7.71 6.80
CA TRP A 252 -8.87 -8.05 7.21
C TRP A 252 -8.66 -8.00 8.73
N GLU A 253 -9.32 -7.03 9.37
CA GLU A 253 -9.35 -6.76 10.80
C GLU A 253 -9.77 -8.00 11.63
N GLN A 254 -10.56 -8.90 11.05
CA GLN A 254 -11.04 -10.14 11.71
C GLN A 254 -10.22 -11.38 11.35
N ARG A 255 -9.23 -11.24 10.45
CA ARG A 255 -8.52 -12.37 9.83
C ARG A 255 -7.03 -12.44 10.18
N TRP A 256 -6.56 -11.65 11.13
CA TRP A 256 -5.14 -11.63 11.54
C TRP A 256 -4.58 -12.99 11.93
N ALA A 257 -5.34 -13.80 12.66
CA ALA A 257 -4.90 -15.12 13.13
C ALA A 257 -5.11 -16.24 12.10
N GLN A 258 -5.68 -15.95 10.92
CA GLN A 258 -5.88 -16.93 9.86
C GLN A 258 -4.52 -17.35 9.28
N PRO A 259 -4.26 -18.65 9.07
CA PRO A 259 -3.07 -19.10 8.34
C PRO A 259 -3.01 -18.46 6.94
N ILE A 260 -1.87 -17.90 6.57
CA ILE A 260 -1.74 -17.11 5.35
C ILE A 260 -1.98 -17.96 4.09
N ASP A 261 -1.60 -19.23 4.11
CA ASP A 261 -1.78 -20.12 2.96
C ASP A 261 -3.25 -20.54 2.78
N GLU A 262 -3.98 -20.71 3.89
CA GLU A 262 -5.43 -20.91 3.85
C GLU A 262 -6.13 -19.65 3.31
N LEU A 263 -5.71 -18.47 3.75
CA LEU A 263 -6.23 -17.19 3.26
C LEU A 263 -5.95 -17.00 1.76
N ARG A 264 -4.75 -17.35 1.28
CA ARG A 264 -4.43 -17.36 -0.15
C ARG A 264 -5.35 -18.31 -0.92
N ALA A 265 -5.51 -19.55 -0.45
CA ALA A 265 -6.37 -20.53 -1.10
C ALA A 265 -7.85 -20.10 -1.15
N GLU A 266 -8.36 -19.51 -0.07
CA GLU A 266 -9.72 -18.95 0.02
C GLU A 266 -9.93 -17.85 -1.02
N LEU A 267 -9.00 -16.91 -1.13
CA LEU A 267 -9.08 -15.76 -2.04
C LEU A 267 -8.79 -16.11 -3.52
N GLY A 268 -8.28 -17.30 -3.81
CA GLY A 268 -7.86 -17.70 -5.16
C GLY A 268 -6.43 -17.26 -5.52
N LEU A 269 -5.58 -17.04 -4.52
CA LEU A 269 -4.19 -16.55 -4.62
C LEU A 269 -3.14 -17.63 -4.31
N SER A 270 -3.47 -18.90 -4.52
CA SER A 270 -2.59 -20.03 -4.18
C SER A 270 -1.50 -20.33 -5.22
N GLU A 271 -1.58 -19.75 -6.43
CA GLU A 271 -0.55 -19.93 -7.46
C GLU A 271 0.75 -19.25 -7.01
N PRO A 272 1.87 -19.98 -6.81
CA PRO A 272 3.12 -19.38 -6.40
C PRO A 272 3.72 -18.50 -7.51
N PRO A 273 4.50 -17.45 -7.16
CA PRO A 273 5.14 -16.62 -8.16
C PRO A 273 6.18 -17.42 -8.96
N PRO A 274 6.31 -17.19 -10.28
CA PRO A 274 7.31 -17.86 -11.12
C PRO A 274 8.76 -17.47 -10.76
N VAL A 275 8.95 -16.38 -10.02
CA VAL A 275 10.25 -15.88 -9.56
C VAL A 275 10.12 -15.49 -8.10
N HIS A 276 10.98 -16.02 -7.23
CA HIS A 276 11.04 -15.61 -5.83
C HIS A 276 11.90 -14.36 -5.68
N LEU A 277 11.33 -13.31 -5.09
CA LEU A 277 12.04 -12.10 -4.73
C LEU A 277 12.37 -12.12 -3.24
N ASP A 278 13.48 -11.50 -2.87
CA ASP A 278 13.81 -11.27 -1.45
C ASP A 278 12.88 -10.17 -0.90
N MET A 279 12.04 -10.56 0.05
CA MET A 279 11.01 -9.75 0.68
C MET A 279 11.54 -8.54 1.47
N THR A 280 12.85 -8.49 1.71
CA THR A 280 13.53 -7.38 2.39
C THR A 280 14.06 -6.31 1.42
N GLN A 281 14.00 -6.57 0.10
CA GLN A 281 14.45 -5.63 -0.92
C GLN A 281 13.62 -4.36 -0.91
N ARG A 282 14.28 -3.21 -1.09
CA ARG A 282 13.65 -1.89 -1.05
C ARG A 282 13.92 -1.13 -2.34
N PRO A 283 13.18 -0.04 -2.64
CA PRO A 283 13.51 0.80 -3.77
C PRO A 283 14.96 1.26 -3.61
N ARG A 284 15.73 1.25 -4.71
CA ARG A 284 17.05 1.88 -4.66
C ARG A 284 16.86 3.34 -4.22
N PRO A 285 17.59 3.81 -3.19
CA PRO A 285 17.53 5.20 -2.82
C PRO A 285 17.86 6.01 -4.07
N ALA A 286 16.99 6.99 -4.40
CA ALA A 286 17.31 7.93 -5.46
C ALA A 286 18.71 8.49 -5.15
N GLN A 287 19.62 8.42 -6.11
CA GLN A 287 20.97 8.94 -5.97
C GLN A 287 20.82 10.38 -5.45
N ARG A 288 21.30 10.64 -4.23
CA ARG A 288 21.17 11.97 -3.63
C ARG A 288 21.78 12.95 -4.62
N THR A 289 20.99 13.87 -5.15
CA THR A 289 21.54 14.96 -5.95
C THR A 289 22.49 15.74 -5.06
N THR A 290 23.77 15.69 -5.41
CA THR A 290 24.82 16.48 -4.76
C THR A 290 24.93 17.80 -5.50
N ALA A 291 24.56 18.90 -4.86
CA ALA A 291 24.83 20.24 -5.36
C ALA A 291 26.13 20.74 -4.71
N GLN A 292 27.09 21.20 -5.51
CA GLN A 292 28.23 21.93 -5.00
C GLN A 292 27.91 23.43 -4.98
N VAL A 293 27.98 24.04 -3.80
CA VAL A 293 27.80 25.49 -3.61
C VAL A 293 29.00 26.00 -2.83
N ALA A 294 29.74 26.97 -3.38
CA ALA A 294 30.91 27.58 -2.76
C ALA A 294 31.95 26.57 -2.19
N GLY A 295 32.27 25.52 -2.96
CA GLY A 295 33.28 24.52 -2.58
C GLY A 295 32.82 23.49 -1.53
N ARG A 296 31.55 23.47 -1.15
CA ARG A 296 30.97 22.47 -0.23
C ARG A 296 29.91 21.63 -0.94
N THR A 297 29.89 20.33 -0.65
CA THR A 297 28.93 19.36 -1.20
C THR A 297 27.68 19.29 -0.32
N PHE A 298 26.53 19.65 -0.88
CA PHE A 298 25.22 19.59 -0.21
C PHE A 298 24.33 18.52 -0.83
N TYR A 299 23.56 17.82 0.00
CA TYR A 299 22.66 16.75 -0.43
C TYR A 299 21.22 17.28 -0.55
N GLY A 300 20.66 17.28 -1.77
CA GLY A 300 19.28 17.71 -2.05
C GLY A 300 19.17 18.82 -3.12
N TRP A 301 17.94 19.20 -3.46
CA TRP A 301 17.67 20.27 -4.45
C TRP A 301 18.11 21.66 -3.92
N PRO A 302 18.69 22.53 -4.77
CA PRO A 302 19.25 23.82 -4.34
C PRO A 302 18.29 24.71 -3.54
N SER A 303 17.00 24.73 -3.92
CA SER A 303 15.97 25.49 -3.22
C SER A 303 15.75 25.03 -1.77
N ARG A 304 15.80 23.72 -1.51
CA ARG A 304 15.64 23.15 -0.17
C ARG A 304 16.92 23.20 0.67
N VAL A 305 18.08 23.29 0.02
CA VAL A 305 19.36 23.56 0.69
C VAL A 305 19.34 24.98 1.26
N TRP A 306 18.81 25.95 0.51
CA TRP A 306 18.62 27.33 0.98
C TRP A 306 17.60 27.44 2.12
N GLU A 307 16.46 26.73 2.08
CA GLU A 307 15.51 26.74 3.21
C GLU A 307 16.12 26.13 4.49
N ARG A 308 16.89 25.05 4.36
CA ARG A 308 17.44 24.32 5.51
C ARG A 308 18.68 24.98 6.12
N HIS A 309 19.46 25.70 5.31
CA HIS A 309 20.71 26.36 5.74
C HIS A 309 20.60 27.89 5.84
N GLY A 310 19.69 28.53 5.10
CA GLY A 310 19.43 29.97 5.19
C GLY A 310 18.89 30.38 6.56
N ALA A 311 18.10 29.51 7.21
CA ALA A 311 17.64 29.70 8.59
C ALA A 311 18.77 29.58 9.64
N LYS A 312 19.96 29.09 9.26
CA LYS A 312 21.13 28.93 10.13
C LYS A 312 22.26 29.92 9.80
N ASP A 313 22.09 30.76 8.78
CA ASP A 313 23.08 31.78 8.44
C ASP A 313 22.84 33.01 9.33
N ALA A 314 23.78 33.28 10.23
CA ALA A 314 23.70 34.37 11.21
C ALA A 314 23.51 35.77 10.56
N ARG A 315 23.78 35.89 9.25
CA ARG A 315 23.58 37.10 8.46
C ARG A 315 22.10 37.43 8.17
N HIS A 316 21.18 36.50 8.39
CA HIS A 316 19.74 36.70 8.17
C HIS A 316 18.88 36.68 9.45
N ALA A 317 19.47 36.42 10.61
CA ALA A 317 18.75 36.43 11.89
C ALA A 317 18.45 37.86 12.42
N THR A 318 18.96 38.91 11.78
CA THR A 318 18.87 40.31 12.26
C THR A 318 17.99 41.22 11.41
N ARG A 319 16.87 40.71 10.89
CA ARG A 319 15.78 41.58 10.42
C ARG A 319 14.47 41.17 11.08
N ALA A 320 14.32 41.56 12.34
CA ALA A 320 13.00 41.84 12.88
C ALA A 320 12.49 43.15 12.23
N PRO A 321 11.21 43.27 11.88
CA PRO A 321 10.65 44.53 11.44
C PRO A 321 10.47 45.44 12.67
N ASP A 322 11.19 46.56 12.69
CA ASP A 322 10.85 47.69 13.56
C ASP A 322 9.61 48.39 13.00
N ALA A 323 8.60 48.53 13.87
CA ALA A 323 7.42 49.42 13.81
C ALA A 323 6.51 49.40 12.56
#